data_AF-A0AAN6VWQ7-F1
#
_entry.id   AF-A0AAN6VWQ7-F1
#
_cell.length_a   1.000
_cell.length_b   1.000
_cell.length_c   1.000
_cell.angle_alpha   90.00
_cell.angle_beta   90.00
_cell.angle_gamma   90.00
#
_symmetry.space_group_name_H-M   'P 1'
#
loop_
_entity.id
_entity.type
_entity.pdbx_description
1 polymer ?
#
loop_
_entity_poly.entity_id
_entity_poly.type
_entity_poly.pdbx_seq_one_letter_code
_entity_poly.pdbx_strand_id
1 'polypeptide(L)'
;MGAVTPAEGRAAQRRLNEHMDALRTATPGGGAYFNEADVLEPDWQRSFFGSNYDKLVSVKRERDPWSVFWAPTTPGSEAWAVEASSELPTQNGRLCRV
;
A
#
# COMPACT_ATOMS: atom_id res chain seq x y z
N MET A 1 18.00 -16.63 -13.39
CA MET A 1 16.58 -16.22 -13.38
C MET A 1 16.47 -14.94 -14.19
N GLY A 2 15.61 -14.90 -15.21
CA GLY A 2 15.38 -13.69 -16.00
C GLY A 2 14.59 -12.64 -15.20
N ALA A 3 14.70 -11.37 -15.59
CA ALA A 3 13.93 -10.29 -14.97
C ALA A 3 12.43 -10.47 -15.31
N VAL A 4 11.56 -10.29 -14.31
CA VAL A 4 10.11 -10.31 -14.47
C VAL A 4 9.68 -9.12 -15.34
N THR A 5 8.95 -9.38 -16.41
CA THR A 5 8.38 -8.32 -17.25
C THR A 5 7.21 -7.63 -16.55
N PRO A 6 6.87 -6.38 -16.91
CA PRO A 6 5.71 -5.70 -16.33
C PRO A 6 4.39 -6.46 -16.51
N ALA A 7 4.21 -7.12 -17.65
CA ALA A 7 3.03 -7.93 -17.94
C ALA A 7 2.92 -9.15 -17.00
N GLU A 8 4.04 -9.85 -16.77
CA GLU A 8 4.11 -10.97 -15.83
C GLU A 8 3.86 -10.51 -14.38
N GLY A 9 4.44 -9.37 -13.99
CA GLY A 9 4.21 -8.79 -12.66
C GLY A 9 2.74 -8.42 -12.44
N ARG A 10 2.08 -7.77 -13.40
CA ARG A 10 0.63 -7.49 -13.31
C ARG A 10 -0.21 -8.76 -13.29
N ALA A 11 0.18 -9.79 -14.04
CA ALA A 11 -0.53 -11.07 -14.01
C ALA A 11 -0.38 -11.76 -12.65
N ALA A 12 0.80 -11.72 -12.05
CA ALA A 12 1.03 -12.21 -10.69
C ALA A 12 0.21 -11.43 -9.66
N GLN A 13 0.17 -10.11 -9.78
CA GLN A 13 -0.61 -9.23 -8.93
C GLN A 13 -2.12 -9.53 -8.98
N ARG A 14 -2.67 -9.73 -10.18
CA ARG A 14 -4.08 -10.12 -10.35
C ARG A 14 -4.37 -11.45 -9.68
N ARG A 15 -3.52 -12.46 -9.91
CA ARG A 15 -3.68 -13.77 -9.26
C ARG A 15 -3.61 -13.65 -7.74
N LEU A 16 -2.68 -12.86 -7.19
CA LEU A 16 -2.61 -12.63 -5.74
C LEU A 16 -3.95 -12.08 -5.22
N ASN A 17 -4.46 -11.02 -5.84
CA ASN A 17 -5.72 -10.41 -5.43
C ASN A 17 -6.92 -11.36 -5.56
N GLU A 18 -7.01 -12.17 -6.63
CA GLU A 18 -8.07 -13.19 -6.78
C GLU A 18 -8.07 -14.19 -5.61
N HIS A 19 -6.89 -14.62 -5.14
CA HIS A 19 -6.80 -15.54 -4.00
C HIS A 19 -7.11 -14.82 -2.67
N MET A 20 -6.63 -13.58 -2.52
CA MET A 20 -6.90 -12.79 -1.32
C MET A 20 -8.38 -12.40 -1.19
N ASP A 21 -9.10 -12.22 -2.30
CA ASP A 21 -10.54 -11.90 -2.27
C ASP A 21 -11.37 -13.01 -1.63
N ALA A 22 -10.99 -14.27 -1.82
CA ALA A 22 -11.63 -15.39 -1.14
C ALA A 22 -11.43 -15.29 0.39
N LEU A 23 -10.24 -14.90 0.84
CA LEU A 23 -9.94 -14.68 2.26
C LEU A 23 -10.72 -13.48 2.81
N ARG A 24 -10.69 -12.33 2.12
CA ARG A 24 -11.42 -11.11 2.50
C ARG A 24 -12.93 -11.37 2.63
N THR A 25 -13.50 -12.18 1.72
CA THR A 25 -14.92 -12.58 1.76
C THR A 25 -15.22 -13.50 2.93
N ALA A 26 -14.32 -14.42 3.27
CA ALA A 26 -14.48 -15.36 4.37
C ALA A 26 -14.28 -14.70 5.75
N THR A 27 -13.57 -13.58 5.84
CA THR A 27 -13.25 -12.87 7.08
C THR A 27 -13.77 -11.42 7.10
N PRO A 28 -15.09 -11.20 6.97
CA PRO A 28 -15.64 -9.85 7.00
C PRO A 28 -15.29 -9.13 8.30
N GLY A 29 -14.80 -7.89 8.18
CA GLY A 29 -14.32 -7.11 9.32
C GLY A 29 -12.92 -7.50 9.82
N GLY A 30 -12.27 -8.49 9.19
CA GLY A 30 -10.86 -8.78 9.38
C GLY A 30 -9.95 -7.70 8.77
N GLY A 31 -8.66 -8.00 8.73
CA GLY A 31 -7.65 -7.11 8.16
C GLY A 31 -6.42 -7.90 7.74
N ALA A 32 -5.41 -7.20 7.28
CA ALA A 32 -4.12 -7.75 6.87
C ALA A 32 -3.01 -7.28 7.81
N TYR A 33 -2.06 -8.17 8.07
CA TYR A 33 -0.90 -7.83 8.87
C TYR A 33 0.08 -6.98 8.07
N PHE A 34 0.15 -5.69 8.39
CA PHE A 34 0.91 -4.67 7.64
C PHE A 34 2.34 -5.06 7.27
N ASN A 35 3.07 -5.76 8.15
CA ASN A 35 4.46 -6.11 7.90
C ASN A 35 4.65 -7.25 6.88
N GLU A 36 3.58 -7.97 6.52
CA GLU A 36 3.57 -9.08 5.57
C GLU A 36 2.49 -8.90 4.50
N ALA A 37 2.23 -7.64 4.13
CA ALA A 37 1.14 -7.29 3.23
C ALA A 37 1.62 -6.81 1.86
N ASP A 38 0.67 -6.81 0.94
CA ASP A 38 0.84 -6.25 -0.40
C ASP A 38 0.78 -4.71 -0.36
N VAL A 39 1.68 -4.06 -1.10
CA VAL A 39 1.70 -2.60 -1.25
C VAL A 39 0.47 -2.08 -2.02
N LEU A 40 -0.19 -2.96 -2.77
CA LEU A 40 -1.42 -2.68 -3.51
C LEU A 40 -2.68 -3.22 -2.79
N GLU A 41 -2.61 -3.52 -1.49
CA GLU A 41 -3.77 -3.94 -0.72
C GLU A 41 -4.91 -2.90 -0.88
N PRO A 42 -6.11 -3.33 -1.31
CA PRO A 42 -7.26 -2.44 -1.40
C PRO A 42 -7.68 -1.98 0.00
N ASP A 43 -8.04 -0.70 0.12
CA ASP A 43 -8.45 -0.10 1.41
C ASP A 43 -7.43 -0.37 2.53
N TRP A 44 -6.14 -0.27 2.21
CA TRP A 44 -5.04 -0.57 3.13
C TRP A 44 -5.12 0.21 4.45
N GLN A 45 -5.69 1.43 4.44
CA GLN A 45 -5.92 2.21 5.65
C GLN A 45 -6.74 1.42 6.67
N ARG A 46 -7.87 0.85 6.22
CA ARG A 46 -8.74 0.02 7.05
C ARG A 46 -8.16 -1.37 7.26
N SER A 47 -7.63 -1.99 6.21
CA SER A 47 -7.11 -3.36 6.24
C SER A 47 -5.95 -3.51 7.24
N PHE A 48 -5.05 -2.52 7.30
CA PHE A 48 -3.85 -2.58 8.14
C PHE A 48 -4.05 -1.95 9.52
N PHE A 49 -4.76 -0.83 9.60
CA PHE A 49 -4.83 -0.01 10.81
C PHE A 49 -6.24 0.07 11.42
N GLY A 50 -7.26 -0.37 10.70
CA GLY A 50 -8.63 -0.40 11.19
C GLY A 50 -9.12 0.99 11.63
N SER A 51 -9.81 1.03 12.77
CA SER A 51 -10.30 2.28 13.36
C SER A 51 -9.20 3.17 13.95
N ASN A 52 -7.97 2.70 14.03
CA ASN A 52 -6.86 3.48 14.56
C ASN A 52 -6.25 4.44 13.54
N TYR A 53 -6.59 4.28 12.25
CA TYR A 53 -5.96 5.01 11.16
C TYR A 53 -5.99 6.54 11.38
N ASP A 54 -7.17 7.11 11.67
CA ASP A 54 -7.33 8.56 11.85
C ASP A 54 -6.46 9.10 13.01
N LYS A 55 -6.38 8.34 14.11
CA LYS A 55 -5.52 8.68 15.25
C LYS A 55 -4.05 8.62 14.86
N LEU A 56 -3.63 7.60 14.12
CA LEU A 56 -2.24 7.45 13.67
C LEU A 56 -1.84 8.56 12.70
N VAL A 57 -2.70 8.92 11.75
CA VAL A 57 -2.49 10.05 10.84
C VAL A 57 -2.40 11.36 11.61
N SER A 58 -3.24 11.57 12.63
CA SER A 58 -3.15 12.75 13.49
C SER A 58 -1.79 12.84 14.19
N VAL A 59 -1.31 11.76 14.81
CA VAL A 59 0.02 11.72 15.45
C VAL A 59 1.13 11.95 14.43
N LYS A 60 1.02 11.33 13.25
CA LYS A 60 1.99 11.51 12.16
C LYS A 60 2.10 12.98 11.75
N ARG A 61 0.97 13.67 11.57
CA ARG A 61 0.95 15.10 11.21
C ARG A 61 1.52 16.00 12.31
N GLU A 62 1.32 15.64 13.59
CA GLU A 62 1.91 16.37 14.72
C GLU A 62 3.43 16.19 14.78
N ARG A 63 3.93 14.96 14.55
CA ARG A 63 5.35 14.62 14.70
C ARG A 63 6.19 14.87 13.45
N ASP A 64 5.58 14.79 12.27
CA ASP A 64 6.22 15.00 10.97
C ASP A 64 5.36 15.92 10.09
N PRO A 65 5.25 17.21 10.47
CA PRO A 65 4.36 18.16 9.79
C PRO A 65 4.78 18.49 8.36
N TRP A 66 6.03 18.19 7.97
CA TRP A 66 6.53 18.39 6.61
C TRP A 66 6.50 17.11 5.77
N SER A 67 6.06 15.98 6.36
CA SER A 67 6.02 14.66 5.71
C SER A 67 7.38 14.20 5.18
N VAL A 68 8.44 14.39 5.99
CA VAL A 68 9.81 14.00 5.66
C VAL A 68 9.95 12.47 5.60
N PHE A 69 9.28 11.75 6.50
CA PHE A 69 9.36 10.29 6.56
C PHE A 69 8.21 9.68 5.77
N TRP A 70 8.50 9.15 4.59
CA TRP A 70 7.53 8.46 3.74
C TRP A 70 7.91 6.99 3.55
N ALA A 71 6.92 6.12 3.60
CA ALA A 71 6.97 4.75 3.16
C ALA A 71 5.60 4.39 2.58
N PRO A 72 5.51 3.52 1.56
CA PRO A 72 4.22 3.18 0.99
C PRO A 72 3.32 2.54 2.03
N THR A 73 2.01 2.75 1.88
CA THR A 73 0.94 2.21 2.74
C THR A 73 1.12 2.46 4.24
N THR A 74 1.82 3.52 4.62
CA THR A 74 1.90 4.01 6.03
C THR A 74 0.95 5.18 6.26
N PRO A 75 0.52 5.47 7.51
CA PRO A 75 -0.40 6.57 7.82
C PRO A 75 0.07 7.91 7.21
N GLY A 76 -0.76 8.54 6.38
CA GLY A 76 -0.48 9.80 5.70
C GLY A 76 0.32 9.69 4.40
N SER A 77 0.72 8.46 3.99
CA SER A 77 1.48 8.24 2.76
C SER A 77 0.69 8.55 1.48
N GLU A 78 -0.64 8.52 1.54
CA GLU A 78 -1.59 8.82 0.45
C GLU A 78 -1.55 10.27 -0.04
N ALA A 79 -0.95 11.18 0.72
CA ALA A 79 -0.69 12.56 0.27
C ALA A 79 0.46 12.64 -0.75
N TRP A 80 1.11 11.51 -1.06
CA TRP A 80 2.22 11.42 -1.99
C TRP A 80 2.10 10.21 -2.91
N ALA A 81 2.62 10.32 -4.12
CA ALA A 81 2.69 9.24 -5.09
C ALA A 81 4.09 9.16 -5.71
N VAL A 82 4.53 7.94 -6.02
CA VAL A 82 5.77 7.70 -6.76
C VAL A 82 5.48 7.81 -8.26
N GLU A 83 6.03 8.84 -8.90
CA GLU A 83 6.08 8.98 -10.34
C GLU A 83 7.23 8.12 -10.89
N ALA A 84 6.90 6.89 -11.30
CA ALA A 84 7.83 5.97 -11.94
C ALA A 84 7.42 5.71 -13.40
N SER A 85 8.40 5.43 -14.27
CA SER A 85 8.16 4.95 -15.63
C SER A 85 7.76 3.46 -15.69
N SER A 86 7.84 2.77 -14.55
CA SER A 86 7.47 1.36 -14.42
C SER A 86 5.96 1.21 -14.27
N GLU A 87 5.38 0.24 -14.96
CA GLU A 87 3.97 -0.17 -14.79
C GLU A 87 3.76 -1.08 -13.56
N LEU A 88 4.80 -1.30 -12.77
CA LEU A 88 4.77 -2.03 -11.51
C LEU A 88 4.87 -1.04 -10.34
N PRO A 89 4.33 -1.37 -9.15
CA PRO A 89 4.37 -0.51 -7.95
C PRO A 89 5.79 -0.48 -7.36
N THR A 90 6.71 0.17 -8.06
CA THR A 90 8.10 0.34 -7.63
C THR A 90 8.26 1.61 -6.82
N GLN A 91 9.31 1.65 -5.98
CA GLN A 91 9.72 2.84 -5.25
C GLN A 91 10.90 3.56 -5.95
N ASN A 92 11.14 3.25 -7.23
CA ASN A 92 12.29 3.73 -8.01
C ASN A 92 11.96 4.98 -8.84
N GLY A 93 11.00 5.78 -8.39
CA GLY A 93 10.53 6.99 -9.08
C GLY A 93 10.67 8.24 -8.22
N ARG A 94 10.29 9.39 -8.77
CA ARG A 94 10.23 10.64 -8.01
C ARG A 94 9.02 10.60 -7.08
N LEU A 95 9.20 10.94 -5.80
CA LEU A 95 8.08 11.13 -4.89
C LEU A 95 7.49 12.55 -5.06
N CYS A 96 6.21 12.63 -5.42
CA CYS A 96 5.48 13.87 -5.67
C CYS A 96 4.24 13.96 -4.77
N ARG A 97 3.83 15.17 -4.38
CA ARG A 97 2.56 15.39 -3.68
C ARG A 97 1.40 15.18 -4.64
N VAL A 98 0.31 14.56 -4.16
CA VAL A 98 -0.94 14.36 -4.92
C VAL A 98 -1.95 15.47 -4.63
#